data_AF-A0A1H6TVA1-F1
#
_entry.id   AF-A0A1H6TVA1-F1
#
_cell.length_a   1.000
_cell.length_b   1.000
_cell.length_c   1.000
_cell.angle_alpha   90.00
_cell.angle_beta   90.00
_cell.angle_gamma   90.00
#
_symmetry.space_group_name_H-M   'P 1'
#
loop_
_entity.id
_entity.type
_entity.pdbx_description
1 polymer ?
#
loop_
_entity_poly.entity_id
_entity_poly.type
_entity_poly.pdbx_seq_one_letter_code
_entity_poly.pdbx_strand_id
1 'polypeptide(L)'
;MLIDEQLLIELFEQKDRKRREALVGLFREDLFASLTRARIADMINIKLGRPGLIKAEDVRYCRFYFKDKKTRRIPRTVEKTIRKPDQPQDAESSQPGAFKVTDPDEIKLEDQFKFKSKHSTKQ
;
A
#
# COMPACT_ATOMS: atom_id res chain seq x y z
N MET A 1 -4.53 -20.36 -3.26
CA MET A 1 -5.28 -20.05 -2.03
C MET A 1 -5.20 -18.56 -1.82
N LEU A 2 -6.33 -17.87 -1.75
CA LEU A 2 -6.39 -16.57 -1.11
C LEU A 2 -6.12 -16.81 0.37
N ILE A 3 -5.02 -16.25 0.88
CA ILE A 3 -4.66 -16.36 2.29
C ILE A 3 -5.21 -15.08 2.92
N ASP A 4 -6.14 -15.24 3.85
CA ASP A 4 -6.76 -14.13 4.57
C ASP A 4 -6.24 -14.05 6.01
N GLU A 5 -6.43 -12.90 6.65
CA GLU A 5 -5.93 -12.63 8.01
C GLU A 5 -6.59 -13.53 9.06
N GLN A 6 -7.88 -13.85 8.89
CA GLN A 6 -8.60 -14.78 9.78
C GLN A 6 -8.00 -16.19 9.69
N LEU A 7 -7.74 -16.69 8.48
CA LEU A 7 -7.10 -17.98 8.27
C LEU A 7 -5.71 -18.04 8.91
N LEU A 8 -4.94 -16.94 8.82
CA LEU A 8 -3.65 -16.87 9.50
C LEU A 8 -3.78 -17.05 11.02
N ILE A 9 -4.78 -16.42 11.63
CA ILE A 9 -5.04 -16.52 13.06
C ILE A 9 -5.37 -17.97 13.44
N GLU A 10 -6.29 -18.60 12.72
CA GLU A 10 -6.68 -20.01 12.93
C GLU A 10 -5.48 -20.96 12.82
N LEU A 11 -4.62 -20.77 11.82
CA LEU A 11 -3.41 -21.58 11.64
C LEU A 11 -2.43 -21.43 12.81
N PHE A 12 -2.32 -20.25 13.41
CA PHE A 12 -1.48 -20.02 14.57
C PHE A 12 -2.06 -20.66 15.84
N GLU A 13 -3.37 -20.57 16.05
CA GLU A 13 -4.09 -21.19 17.16
C GLU A 13 -4.00 -22.72 17.11
N GLN A 14 -4.20 -23.30 15.92
CA GLN A 14 -4.09 -24.74 15.67
C GLN A 14 -2.64 -25.25 15.60
N LYS A 15 -1.66 -24.35 15.63
CA LYS A 15 -0.22 -24.64 15.47
C LYS A 15 0.11 -25.41 14.18
N ASP A 16 -0.60 -25.10 13.10
CA ASP A 16 -0.38 -25.73 11.80
C ASP A 16 1.04 -25.44 11.28
N ARG A 17 1.60 -26.39 10.52
CA ARG A 17 2.91 -26.24 9.87
C ARG A 17 2.92 -25.10 8.83
N LYS A 18 1.78 -24.82 8.19
CA LYS A 18 1.63 -23.80 7.15
C LYS A 18 1.50 -22.37 7.69
N ARG A 19 1.31 -22.19 9.00
CA ARG A 19 1.12 -20.86 9.62
C ARG A 19 2.22 -19.86 9.25
N ARG A 20 3.48 -20.33 9.15
CA ARG A 20 4.63 -19.49 8.83
C ARG A 20 4.73 -19.14 7.35
N GLU A 21 4.25 -20.03 6.49
CA GLU A 21 4.14 -19.76 5.05
C GLU A 21 3.04 -18.74 4.78
N ALA A 22 1.89 -18.88 5.43
CA ALA A 22 0.80 -17.91 5.40
C ALA A 22 1.24 -16.53 5.93
N LEU A 23 1.98 -16.50 7.05
CA LEU A 23 2.55 -15.28 7.62
C LEU A 23 3.42 -14.54 6.59
N VAL A 24 4.29 -15.27 5.88
CA VAL A 24 5.15 -14.69 4.84
C VAL A 24 4.34 -14.24 3.62
N GLY A 25 3.29 -14.98 3.25
CA GLY A 25 2.42 -14.60 2.14
C GLY A 25 1.74 -13.24 2.36
N LEU A 26 1.22 -13.01 3.58
CA LEU A 26 0.48 -11.80 3.93
C LEU A 26 1.37 -10.62 4.32
N PHE A 27 2.40 -10.86 5.12
CA PHE A 27 3.17 -9.81 5.79
C PHE A 27 4.64 -9.76 5.35
N ARG A 28 4.95 -10.16 4.11
CA ARG A 28 6.34 -10.21 3.64
C ARG A 28 7.09 -8.90 3.82
N GLU A 29 6.49 -7.80 3.37
CA GLU A 29 7.13 -6.48 3.42
C GLU A 29 7.43 -6.06 4.86
N ASP A 30 6.49 -6.29 5.78
CA ASP A 30 6.66 -6.04 7.21
C ASP A 30 7.73 -6.96 7.85
N LEU A 31 7.73 -8.25 7.50
CA LEU A 31 8.69 -9.23 8.03
C LEU A 31 10.13 -8.90 7.68
N PHE A 32 10.38 -8.35 6.49
CA PHE A 32 11.71 -8.03 6.00
C PHE A 32 12.09 -6.54 6.15
N ALA A 33 11.25 -5.74 6.80
CA ALA A 33 11.57 -4.35 7.14
C ALA A 33 12.82 -4.25 8.06
N SER A 34 13.54 -3.14 8.01
CA SER A 34 14.74 -2.88 8.84
C SER A 34 14.41 -2.54 10.31
N LEU A 35 13.58 -3.37 10.95
CA LEU A 35 13.15 -3.24 12.34
C LEU A 35 13.58 -4.45 13.19
N THR A 36 13.52 -4.28 14.51
CA THR A 36 13.77 -5.37 15.45
C THR A 36 12.69 -6.45 15.33
N ARG A 37 13.07 -7.70 15.59
CA ARG A 37 12.19 -8.86 15.48
C ARG A 37 10.96 -8.75 16.38
N ALA A 38 11.15 -8.26 17.61
CA ALA A 38 10.06 -8.03 18.56
C ALA A 38 9.08 -6.97 18.03
N ARG A 39 9.61 -5.83 17.55
CA ARG A 39 8.76 -4.74 17.04
C ARG A 39 7.91 -5.16 15.84
N ILE A 40 8.45 -6.00 14.97
CA ILE A 40 7.72 -6.54 13.82
C ILE A 40 6.60 -7.47 14.30
N ALA A 41 6.89 -8.36 15.24
CA ALA A 41 5.87 -9.24 15.81
C ALA A 41 4.73 -8.42 16.43
N ASP A 42 5.06 -7.38 17.21
CA ASP A 42 4.07 -6.49 17.81
C ASP A 42 3.24 -5.77 16.74
N MET A 43 3.87 -5.24 15.71
CA MET A 43 3.19 -4.52 14.65
C MET A 43 2.22 -5.42 13.88
N ILE A 44 2.62 -6.66 13.57
CA ILE A 44 1.73 -7.63 12.91
C ILE A 44 0.60 -8.05 13.85
N ASN A 45 0.88 -8.31 15.12
CA ASN A 45 -0.14 -8.64 16.12
C ASN A 45 -1.18 -7.51 16.29
N ILE A 46 -0.75 -6.24 16.24
CA ILE A 46 -1.64 -5.08 16.25
C ILE A 46 -2.54 -5.07 15.01
N LYS A 47 -1.97 -5.31 13.81
CA LYS A 47 -2.75 -5.39 12.56
C LYS A 47 -3.79 -6.52 12.60
N LEU A 48 -3.46 -7.65 13.21
CA LEU A 48 -4.35 -8.81 13.36
C LEU A 48 -5.36 -8.67 14.51
N GLY A 49 -5.26 -7.63 15.36
CA GLY A 49 -6.09 -7.51 16.57
C GLY A 49 -5.89 -8.63 17.59
N ARG A 50 -4.74 -9.32 17.54
CA ARG A 50 -4.41 -10.49 18.39
C ARG A 50 -3.02 -10.31 19.01
N PRO A 51 -2.91 -9.63 20.16
CA PRO A 51 -1.64 -9.43 20.84
C PRO A 51 -1.04 -10.78 21.28
N GLY A 52 0.26 -10.96 21.03
CA GLY A 52 1.02 -12.13 21.50
C GLY A 52 0.88 -13.41 20.67
N LEU A 53 0.10 -13.40 19.58
CA LEU A 53 -0.08 -14.56 18.70
C LEU A 53 1.21 -14.91 17.96
N ILE A 54 1.85 -13.92 17.35
CA ILE A 54 3.12 -14.03 16.65
C ILE A 54 4.24 -13.64 17.59
N LYS A 55 5.29 -14.47 17.68
CA LYS A 55 6.48 -14.20 18.50
C LYS A 55 7.66 -13.75 17.66
N ALA A 56 8.64 -13.12 18.30
CA ALA A 56 9.90 -12.74 17.67
C ALA A 56 10.66 -13.94 17.06
N GLU A 57 10.44 -15.14 17.58
CA GLU A 57 10.98 -16.41 17.06
C GLU A 57 10.41 -16.76 15.68
N ASP A 58 9.11 -16.55 15.47
CA ASP A 58 8.47 -16.78 14.17
C ASP A 58 8.99 -15.78 13.14
N VAL A 59 9.18 -14.52 13.52
CA VAL A 59 9.83 -13.52 12.66
C VAL A 59 11.26 -13.93 12.30
N ARG A 60 12.05 -14.41 13.28
CA ARG A 60 13.41 -14.92 13.04
C ARG A 60 13.38 -16.08 12.04
N TYR A 61 12.49 -17.05 12.24
CA TYR A 61 12.35 -18.20 11.35
C TYR A 61 11.99 -17.75 9.93
N CYS A 62 10.98 -16.90 9.80
CA CYS A 62 10.51 -16.42 8.51
C CYS A 62 11.63 -15.68 7.74
N ARG A 63 12.39 -14.81 8.42
CA ARG A 63 13.55 -14.14 7.81
C ARG A 63 14.60 -15.12 7.33
N PHE A 64 14.96 -16.08 8.17
CA PHE A 64 16.01 -17.03 7.86
C PHE A 64 15.63 -17.94 6.70
N TYR A 65 14.42 -18.50 6.71
CA TYR A 65 14.00 -19.52 5.75
C TYR A 65 13.45 -18.95 4.42
N PHE A 66 12.93 -17.73 4.43
CA PHE A 66 12.25 -17.14 3.25
C PHE A 66 12.96 -15.91 2.66
N LYS A 67 14.18 -15.54 3.12
CA LYS A 67 14.94 -14.38 2.59
C LYS A 67 15.05 -14.38 1.06
N ASP A 68 15.37 -15.52 0.46
CA ASP A 68 15.67 -15.62 -0.98
C ASP A 68 14.45 -16.04 -1.81
N LYS A 69 13.34 -16.38 -1.15
CA LYS A 69 12.13 -16.86 -1.83
C LYS A 69 11.34 -15.67 -2.34
N LYS A 70 11.57 -15.30 -3.61
CA LYS A 70 10.74 -14.31 -4.32
C LYS A 70 9.29 -14.81 -4.37
N THR A 71 8.41 -14.29 -3.51
CA THR A 71 6.97 -14.47 -3.70
C THR A 71 6.57 -13.76 -4.98
N ARG A 72 5.92 -14.50 -5.88
CA ARG A 72 5.15 -13.89 -6.97
C ARG A 72 4.10 -13.03 -6.27
N ARG A 73 4.23 -11.71 -6.36
CA ARG A 73 3.26 -10.77 -5.79
C ARG A 73 1.89 -11.14 -6.33
N ILE A 74 1.00 -11.63 -5.46
CA ILE A 74 -0.42 -11.71 -5.78
C ILE A 74 -0.89 -10.25 -5.67
N PRO A 75 -1.36 -9.62 -6.75
CA PRO A 75 -1.84 -8.25 -6.69
C PRO A 75 -2.98 -8.21 -5.66
N ARG A 76 -2.76 -7.47 -4.58
CA ARG A 76 -3.79 -7.15 -3.60
C ARG A 76 -4.75 -6.21 -4.32
N THR A 77 -5.84 -6.76 -4.86
CA THR A 77 -6.89 -5.95 -5.46
C THR A 77 -7.47 -5.11 -4.33
N VAL A 78 -7.05 -3.85 -4.25
CA VAL A 78 -7.68 -2.87 -3.38
C VAL A 78 -9.05 -2.63 -4.01
N GLU A 79 -10.08 -3.31 -3.51
CA GLU A 79 -11.47 -3.00 -3.83
C GLU A 79 -11.74 -1.58 -3.35
N LYS A 80 -11.57 -0.62 -4.28
CA LYS A 80 -12.14 0.71 -4.14
C LYS A 80 -13.65 0.52 -4.16
N THR A 81 -14.27 0.56 -3.00
CA THR A 81 -15.73 0.67 -2.87
C THR A 81 -16.16 2.00 -3.48
N ILE A 82 -16.52 1.96 -4.76
CA ILE A 82 -17.20 3.05 -5.46
C ILE A 82 -18.60 3.13 -4.84
N ARG A 83 -18.87 4.22 -4.12
CA ARG A 83 -20.21 4.57 -3.66
C ARG A 83 -21.09 4.83 -4.90
N LYS A 84 -22.24 4.15 -4.98
CA LYS A 84 -23.31 4.44 -5.94
C LYS A 84 -23.85 5.87 -5.74
N PRO A 85 -24.24 6.60 -6.81
CA PRO A 85 -25.28 7.61 -6.71
C PRO A 85 -26.60 7.04 -7.26
N ASP A 86 -27.65 7.09 -6.45
CA ASP A 86 -29.04 6.98 -6.89
C ASP A 86 -29.48 8.30 -7.56
N GLN A 87 -30.21 8.17 -8.66
CA GLN A 87 -30.88 9.18 -9.52
C GLN A 87 -32.20 9.70 -8.86
N PRO A 88 -33.07 10.60 -9.44
CA PRO A 88 -33.15 11.15 -10.82
C PRO A 88 -33.56 12.66 -10.98
N GLN A 89 -33.59 13.04 -12.27
CA GLN A 89 -34.22 14.13 -13.09
C GLN A 89 -35.32 15.01 -12.43
N ASP A 90 -35.51 16.30 -12.76
CA ASP A 90 -35.95 16.84 -14.07
C ASP A 90 -35.66 18.35 -14.32
N ALA A 91 -35.64 18.70 -15.62
CA ALA A 91 -36.01 19.94 -16.36
C ALA A 91 -36.35 21.26 -15.59
N GLU A 92 -36.13 22.48 -16.06
CA GLU A 92 -36.10 23.05 -17.41
C GLU A 92 -35.70 24.55 -17.34
N SER A 93 -35.33 25.12 -18.49
CA SER A 93 -35.58 26.51 -18.90
C SER A 93 -34.49 27.60 -18.76
N SER A 94 -33.99 27.97 -19.96
CA SER A 94 -33.88 29.35 -20.49
C SER A 94 -32.57 30.15 -20.41
N GLN A 95 -31.99 30.23 -21.62
CA GLN A 95 -31.35 31.39 -22.30
C GLN A 95 -29.82 31.50 -22.40
N PRO A 96 -29.32 31.93 -23.59
CA PRO A 96 -27.92 31.90 -23.95
C PRO A 96 -27.23 33.21 -23.57
N GLY A 97 -26.26 33.14 -22.68
CA GLY A 97 -25.45 34.28 -22.25
C GLY A 97 -23.96 33.96 -22.29
N ALA A 98 -23.31 34.40 -23.36
CA ALA A 98 -21.88 34.68 -23.44
C ALA A 98 -20.89 33.57 -23.02
N PHE A 99 -20.66 32.58 -23.90
CA PHE A 99 -19.36 31.91 -23.96
C PHE A 99 -18.31 32.95 -24.42
N LYS A 100 -17.49 33.45 -23.50
CA LYS A 100 -16.23 34.12 -23.88
C LYS A 100 -15.22 33.04 -24.22
N VAL A 101 -15.15 32.68 -25.50
CA VAL A 101 -13.98 32.04 -26.09
C VAL A 101 -12.84 33.05 -25.93
N THR A 102 -11.87 32.73 -25.09
CA THR A 102 -10.63 33.52 -24.99
C THR A 102 -9.61 32.88 -25.92
N ASP A 103 -9.08 33.67 -26.84
CA ASP A 103 -8.04 33.31 -27.81
C ASP A 103 -6.82 32.66 -27.12
N PRO A 104 -6.19 31.64 -27.73
CA PRO A 104 -5.15 30.83 -27.10
C PRO A 104 -3.74 31.42 -27.21
N ASP A 105 -3.56 32.73 -27.39
CA ASP A 105 -2.26 33.31 -27.74
C ASP A 105 -1.60 34.20 -26.66
N GLU A 106 -2.09 34.17 -25.42
CA GLU A 106 -1.42 34.84 -24.29
C GLU A 106 -1.30 33.94 -23.06
N ILE A 107 -0.39 32.95 -23.13
CA ILE A 107 0.28 32.44 -21.93
C ILE A 107 1.79 32.44 -22.21
N LYS A 108 2.45 33.55 -21.89
CA LYS A 108 3.92 33.62 -21.78
C LYS A 108 4.29 33.90 -20.32
N LEU A 109 4.90 32.90 -19.70
CA LEU A 109 5.83 32.97 -18.58
C LEU A 109 6.28 31.51 -18.36
N GLU A 110 6.97 30.94 -19.35
CA GLU A 110 8.44 30.86 -19.27
C GLU A 110 8.87 30.31 -17.91
N ASP A 111 8.84 28.98 -17.82
CA ASP A 111 9.95 28.18 -17.31
C ASP A 111 10.92 28.89 -16.37
N GLN A 112 10.46 29.19 -15.15
CA GLN A 112 11.36 29.46 -14.02
C GLN A 112 11.93 28.15 -13.46
N PHE A 113 12.41 27.25 -14.32
CA PHE A 113 13.38 26.22 -13.93
C PHE A 113 14.79 26.83 -13.90
N LYS A 114 15.02 27.72 -12.92
CA LYS A 114 16.38 28.15 -12.54
C LYS A 114 16.84 27.37 -11.31
N PHE A 115 17.19 26.09 -11.51
CA PHE A 115 18.07 25.41 -10.55
C PHE A 115 19.53 25.63 -10.96
N LYS A 116 20.14 26.70 -10.45
CA LYS A 116 21.59 26.92 -10.55
C LYS A 116 22.29 26.01 -9.54
N SER A 117 22.88 24.91 -9.98
CA SER A 117 23.89 24.21 -9.17
C SER A 117 25.25 24.86 -9.39
N LYS A 118 25.80 25.47 -8.33
CA LYS A 118 27.15 26.01 -8.28
C LYS A 118 28.09 24.93 -7.74
N HIS A 119 28.83 24.24 -8.59
CA HIS A 119 30.12 23.69 -8.19
C HIS A 119 31.17 24.03 -9.26
N SER A 120 31.93 25.06 -8.90
CA SER A 120 33.11 25.56 -9.57
C SER A 120 34.32 24.73 -9.15
N THR A 121 34.88 24.01 -10.11
CA THR A 121 36.30 23.90 -10.50
C THR A 121 37.46 23.88 -9.47
N LYS A 122 38.44 23.01 -9.82
CA LYS A 122 39.90 22.97 -9.50
C LYS A 122 40.28 22.23 -8.20
N GLN A 123 41.31 21.40 -8.18
CA GLN A 123 42.54 21.34 -9.00
C GLN A 123 42.84 19.94 -9.54
#